data_AF-C7J560-F1
#
_entry.id   AF-C7J560-F1
#
_cell.length_a   1.000
_cell.length_b   1.000
_cell.length_c   1.000
_cell.angle_alpha   90.00
_cell.angle_beta   90.00
_cell.angle_gamma   90.00
#
_symmetry.space_group_name_H-M   'P 1'
#
loop_
_entity.id
_entity.type
_entity.pdbx_description
1 polymer ?
#
loop_
_entity_poly.entity_id
_entity_poly.type
_entity_poly.pdbx_seq_one_letter_code
_entity_poly.pdbx_strand_id
1 'polypeptide(L)'
;VQRLSLFAVGNLAFCLETRRTLMHSESLRDLLIRLTLSQEKRVSKAAARALAILGENENLRRAIRGRPVAKKGLRILSMDGGGMKGLATVQILKQIEQGTGKRIHEMFDLICGTSTGGMLAMALGVKQMTLDQCEEIYTKLGKLVFAEPAPKDEAATWKEKIDQLFKSSSQSFRVVVHGSKCRSI
;
A
#
# COMPACT_ATOMS: atom_id res chain seq x y z
N VAL A 1 -24.01 -1.18 25.21
CA VAL A 1 -24.29 0.05 24.43
C VAL A 1 -23.01 0.68 23.89
N GLN A 2 -22.06 1.08 24.73
CA GLN A 2 -20.84 1.81 24.33
C GLN A 2 -20.01 1.16 23.20
N ARG A 3 -19.81 -0.16 23.25
CA ARG A 3 -19.08 -0.89 22.19
C ARG A 3 -19.73 -0.74 20.80
N LEU A 4 -21.06 -0.88 20.71
CA LEU A 4 -21.78 -0.82 19.43
C LEU A 4 -21.75 0.59 18.85
N SER A 5 -21.86 1.61 19.69
CA SER A 5 -21.71 3.02 19.30
C SER A 5 -20.33 3.29 18.72
N LEU A 6 -19.26 2.74 19.30
CA LEU A 6 -17.90 2.89 18.78
C LEU A 6 -17.71 2.20 17.42
N PHE A 7 -18.35 1.05 17.20
CA PHE A 7 -18.38 0.41 15.87
C PHE A 7 -19.13 1.27 14.85
N ALA A 8 -20.27 1.86 15.23
CA ALA A 8 -21.01 2.75 14.35
C ALA A 8 -20.18 3.99 13.97
N VAL A 9 -19.50 4.61 14.92
CA VAL A 9 -18.56 5.73 14.66
C VAL A 9 -17.45 5.32 13.69
N GLY A 10 -16.83 4.15 13.91
CA GLY A 10 -15.82 3.61 13.00
C GLY A 10 -16.35 3.34 11.59
N ASN A 11 -17.57 2.82 11.48
CA ASN A 11 -18.22 2.55 10.19
C ASN A 11 -18.56 3.85 9.44
N LEU A 12 -19.12 4.84 10.15
CA LEU A 12 -19.43 6.16 9.60
C LEU A 12 -18.17 6.87 9.08
N ALA A 13 -17.05 6.68 9.75
CA ALA A 13 -15.77 7.24 9.34
C ALA A 13 -15.18 6.60 8.07
N PHE A 14 -15.81 5.61 7.41
CA PHE A 14 -15.39 5.18 6.07
C PHE A 14 -15.88 6.12 4.96
N CYS A 15 -16.93 6.92 5.22
CA CYS A 15 -17.32 8.01 4.33
C CYS A 15 -16.37 9.21 4.54
N LEU A 16 -15.84 9.78 3.46
CA LEU A 16 -14.85 10.86 3.53
C LEU A 16 -15.42 12.13 4.19
N GLU A 17 -16.64 12.53 3.81
CA GLU A 17 -17.31 13.71 4.36
C GLU A 17 -17.58 13.54 5.85
N THR A 18 -18.18 12.42 6.23
CA THR A 18 -18.47 12.09 7.62
C THR A 18 -17.18 12.00 8.45
N ARG A 19 -16.11 11.40 7.91
CA ARG A 19 -14.81 11.35 8.58
C ARG A 19 -14.29 12.76 8.85
N ARG A 20 -14.36 13.69 7.89
CA ARG A 20 -13.91 15.08 8.09
C ARG A 20 -14.66 15.73 9.25
N THR A 21 -16.00 15.61 9.27
CA THR A 21 -16.82 16.15 10.36
C THR A 21 -16.44 15.54 11.71
N LEU A 22 -16.27 14.22 11.78
CA LEU A 22 -15.88 13.52 13.00
C LEU A 22 -14.47 13.91 13.49
N MET A 23 -13.52 14.12 12.56
CA MET A 23 -12.15 14.56 12.88
C MET A 23 -12.09 15.98 13.46
N HIS A 24 -13.02 16.86 13.08
CA HIS A 24 -13.09 18.22 13.62
C HIS A 24 -13.75 18.28 15.01
N SER A 25 -14.35 17.20 15.48
CA SER A 25 -14.97 17.14 16.81
C SER A 25 -13.95 16.81 17.90
N GLU A 26 -13.48 17.83 18.62
CA GLU A 26 -12.58 17.66 19.77
C GLU A 26 -13.20 16.83 20.90
N SER A 27 -14.49 17.04 21.16
CA SER A 27 -15.21 16.31 22.21
C SER A 27 -15.28 14.80 21.93
N LEU A 28 -15.46 14.42 20.66
CA LEU A 28 -15.40 13.01 20.24
C LEU A 28 -14.00 12.45 20.41
N ARG A 29 -12.96 13.18 19.99
CA ARG A 29 -11.56 12.79 20.15
C ARG A 29 -11.22 12.51 21.61
N ASP A 30 -11.56 13.44 22.51
CA ASP A 30 -11.29 13.32 23.95
C ASP A 30 -12.07 12.17 24.59
N LEU A 31 -13.31 11.95 24.17
CA LEU A 31 -14.09 10.80 24.60
C LEU A 31 -13.43 9.48 24.18
N LEU A 32 -13.00 9.38 22.92
CA LEU A 32 -12.32 8.18 22.41
C LEU A 32 -11.01 7.91 23.15
N ILE A 33 -10.20 8.94 23.42
CA ILE A 33 -8.96 8.82 24.21
C ILE A 33 -9.29 8.33 25.63
N ARG A 34 -10.30 8.88 26.30
CA ARG A 34 -10.70 8.38 27.63
C ARG A 34 -11.18 6.93 27.58
N LEU A 35 -11.95 6.54 26.56
CA LEU A 35 -12.46 5.18 26.40
C LEU A 35 -11.35 4.16 26.12
N THR A 36 -10.23 4.55 25.51
CA THR A 36 -9.06 3.66 25.38
C THR A 36 -8.42 3.29 26.71
N LEU A 37 -8.60 4.09 27.77
CA LEU A 37 -8.12 3.82 29.13
C LEU A 37 -9.13 3.03 29.98
N SER A 38 -10.29 2.66 29.42
CA SER A 38 -11.30 1.88 30.13
C SER A 38 -10.77 0.51 30.55
N GLN A 39 -11.16 0.05 31.75
CA GLN A 39 -10.86 -1.30 32.26
C GLN A 39 -11.49 -2.40 31.39
N GLU A 40 -12.58 -2.08 30.69
CA GLU A 40 -13.23 -3.03 29.80
C GLU A 40 -12.46 -3.16 28.47
N LYS A 41 -11.69 -4.26 28.33
CA LYS A 41 -10.86 -4.53 27.14
C LYS A 41 -11.61 -4.40 25.81
N ARG A 42 -12.91 -4.74 25.78
CA ARG A 42 -13.73 -4.66 24.55
C ARG A 42 -13.98 -3.22 24.11
N VAL A 43 -14.25 -2.33 25.07
CA VAL A 43 -14.48 -0.90 24.83
C VAL A 43 -13.17 -0.22 24.48
N SER A 44 -12.09 -0.51 25.22
CA SER A 44 -10.75 0.02 24.93
C SER A 44 -10.29 -0.31 23.51
N LYS A 45 -10.42 -1.58 23.08
CA LYS A 45 -10.09 -1.99 21.70
C LYS A 45 -10.97 -1.30 20.64
N ALA A 46 -12.26 -1.13 20.90
CA ALA A 46 -13.17 -0.47 19.96
C ALA A 46 -12.86 1.02 19.82
N ALA A 47 -12.53 1.71 20.93
CA ALA A 47 -12.13 3.11 20.92
C ALA A 47 -10.78 3.31 20.22
N ALA A 48 -9.82 2.41 20.48
CA ALA A 48 -8.52 2.40 19.81
C ALA A 48 -8.68 2.25 18.29
N ARG A 49 -9.57 1.34 17.86
CA ARG A 49 -9.91 1.17 16.45
C ARG A 49 -10.57 2.40 15.85
N ALA A 50 -11.49 3.06 16.56
CA ALA A 50 -12.12 4.28 16.08
C ALA A 50 -11.10 5.43 15.90
N LEU A 51 -10.19 5.63 16.86
CA LEU A 51 -9.08 6.59 16.74
C LEU A 51 -8.19 6.27 15.52
N ALA A 52 -7.85 5.00 15.29
CA ALA A 52 -7.08 4.58 14.13
C ALA A 52 -7.79 4.93 12.80
N ILE A 53 -9.09 4.67 12.71
CA ILE A 53 -9.89 4.96 11.50
C ILE A 53 -9.99 6.46 11.25
N LEU A 54 -10.10 7.27 12.31
CA LEU A 54 -10.10 8.74 12.23
C LEU A 54 -8.72 9.33 11.93
N GLY A 55 -7.66 8.52 11.86
CA GLY A 55 -6.30 9.00 11.59
C GLY A 55 -5.60 9.62 12.80
N GLU A 56 -6.15 9.48 14.00
CA GLU A 56 -5.64 10.00 15.28
C GLU A 56 -4.48 9.14 15.82
N ASN A 57 -3.53 8.79 14.95
CA ASN A 57 -2.48 7.80 15.23
C ASN A 57 -1.56 8.20 16.39
N GLU A 58 -1.26 9.48 16.55
CA GLU A 58 -0.43 9.99 17.65
C GLU A 58 -1.15 9.89 18.99
N ASN A 59 -2.43 10.28 19.02
CA ASN A 59 -3.27 10.15 20.22
C ASN A 59 -3.50 8.69 20.58
N LEU A 60 -3.75 7.83 19.59
CA LEU A 60 -3.84 6.39 19.77
C LEU A 60 -2.56 5.81 20.39
N ARG A 61 -1.39 6.15 19.85
CA ARG A 61 -0.08 5.69 20.35
C ARG A 61 0.14 6.05 21.81
N ARG A 62 -0.15 7.31 22.18
CA ARG A 62 -0.08 7.79 23.56
C ARG A 62 -1.01 7.00 24.46
N ALA A 63 -2.24 6.80 24.00
CA ALA A 63 -3.28 6.16 24.80
C ALA A 63 -3.03 4.66 25.04
N ILE A 64 -2.52 3.92 24.05
CA ILE A 64 -2.20 2.49 24.21
C ILE A 64 -0.87 2.25 24.93
N ARG A 65 -0.19 3.31 25.43
CA ARG A 65 1.16 3.26 26.00
C ARG A 65 2.13 2.47 25.11
N GLY A 66 1.96 2.61 23.79
CA GLY A 66 2.81 1.94 22.82
C GLY A 66 4.25 2.38 23.04
N ARG A 67 5.21 1.46 22.89
CA ARG A 67 6.63 1.79 23.00
C ARG A 67 6.91 2.96 22.04
N PRO A 68 7.42 4.10 22.52
CA PRO A 68 7.71 5.23 21.65
C PRO A 68 8.69 4.78 20.58
N VAL A 69 8.30 4.89 19.31
CA VAL A 69 9.20 4.56 18.21
C VAL A 69 10.20 5.70 18.13
N ALA A 70 11.38 5.49 18.70
CA ALA A 70 12.40 6.53 18.90
C ALA A 70 12.93 7.16 17.59
N LYS A 71 12.59 6.58 16.44
CA LYS A 71 12.93 7.07 15.09
C LYS A 71 11.73 6.91 14.16
N LYS A 72 11.78 7.58 13.00
CA LYS A 72 10.87 7.29 11.88
C LYS A 72 10.96 5.79 11.58
N GLY A 73 9.88 5.05 11.85
CA GLY A 73 9.85 3.60 11.64
C GLY A 73 10.03 3.24 10.16
N LEU A 74 10.52 2.03 9.89
CA LEU A 74 10.72 1.54 8.53
C LEU A 74 9.39 1.47 7.79
N ARG A 75 9.32 2.06 6.59
CA ARG A 75 8.13 2.07 5.74
C ARG A 75 8.32 1.10 4.59
N ILE A 76 7.50 0.06 4.56
CA ILE A 76 7.57 -0.99 3.55
C ILE A 76 6.33 -0.92 2.68
N LEU A 77 6.52 -0.85 1.36
CA LEU A 77 5.48 -1.06 0.36
C LEU A 77 5.60 -2.48 -0.19
N SER A 78 4.56 -3.28 -0.01
CA SER A 78 4.47 -4.64 -0.57
C SER A 78 3.34 -4.70 -1.59
N MET A 79 3.63 -5.20 -2.78
CA MET A 79 2.67 -5.30 -3.89
C MET A 79 2.52 -6.75 -4.34
N ASP A 80 1.29 -7.26 -4.25
CA ASP A 80 0.98 -8.61 -4.71
C ASP A 80 1.00 -8.73 -6.23
N GLY A 81 1.18 -9.96 -6.71
CA GLY A 81 1.02 -10.31 -8.12
C GLY A 81 -0.45 -10.44 -8.49
N GLY A 82 -0.83 -10.00 -9.69
CA GLY A 82 -2.23 -10.04 -10.13
C GLY A 82 -2.45 -9.95 -11.65
N GLY A 83 -1.40 -10.05 -12.46
CA GLY A 83 -1.50 -9.85 -13.91
C GLY A 83 -1.99 -8.44 -14.24
N MET A 84 -2.96 -8.31 -15.15
CA MET A 84 -3.55 -7.00 -15.52
C MET A 84 -4.24 -6.28 -14.36
N LYS A 85 -4.63 -6.99 -13.29
CA LYS A 85 -5.18 -6.35 -12.08
C LYS A 85 -4.15 -5.45 -11.38
N GLY A 86 -2.86 -5.57 -11.71
CA GLY A 86 -1.82 -4.64 -11.26
C GLY A 86 -2.05 -3.19 -11.67
N LEU A 87 -2.86 -2.93 -12.71
CA LEU A 87 -3.25 -1.57 -13.08
C LEU A 87 -4.04 -0.87 -11.95
N ALA A 88 -4.87 -1.61 -11.21
CA ALA A 88 -5.57 -1.06 -10.05
C ALA A 88 -4.57 -0.63 -8.96
N THR A 89 -3.50 -1.42 -8.75
CA THR A 89 -2.41 -1.05 -7.84
C THR A 89 -1.75 0.26 -8.26
N VAL A 90 -1.47 0.43 -9.56
CA VAL A 90 -0.89 1.68 -10.10
C VAL A 90 -1.82 2.87 -9.82
N GLN A 91 -3.13 2.72 -10.03
CA GLN A 91 -4.11 3.78 -9.77
C GLN A 91 -4.20 4.14 -8.27
N ILE A 92 -4.16 3.15 -7.38
CA ILE A 92 -4.09 3.39 -5.93
C ILE A 92 -2.83 4.19 -5.58
N LEU A 93 -1.68 3.80 -6.12
CA LEU A 93 -0.42 4.51 -5.88
C LEU A 93 -0.47 5.95 -6.41
N LYS A 94 -1.18 6.21 -7.52
CA LYS A 94 -1.35 7.58 -8.05
C LYS A 94 -2.10 8.48 -7.08
N GLN A 95 -3.17 7.95 -6.48
CA GLN A 95 -3.92 8.67 -5.45
C GLN A 95 -3.06 8.94 -4.21
N ILE A 96 -2.15 8.04 -3.86
CA ILE A 96 -1.20 8.24 -2.76
C ILE A 96 -0.18 9.34 -3.11
N GLU A 97 0.43 9.32 -4.31
CA GLU A 97 1.33 10.40 -4.74
C GLU A 97 0.62 11.75 -4.77
N GLN A 98 -0.61 11.80 -5.31
CA GLN A 98 -1.42 13.02 -5.35
C GLN A 98 -1.75 13.55 -3.95
N GLY A 99 -2.16 12.68 -3.04
CA GLY A 99 -2.53 13.07 -1.67
C GLY A 99 -1.35 13.48 -0.80
N THR A 100 -0.13 13.06 -1.15
CA THR A 100 1.09 13.34 -0.38
C THR A 100 2.01 14.36 -1.03
N GLY A 101 1.86 14.60 -2.33
CA GLY A 101 2.78 15.42 -3.14
C GLY A 101 4.18 14.79 -3.29
N LYS A 102 4.35 13.51 -2.96
CA LYS A 102 5.64 12.81 -2.96
C LYS A 102 5.59 11.58 -3.83
N ARG A 103 6.74 11.21 -4.39
CA ARG A 103 6.90 10.01 -5.19
C ARG A 103 6.95 8.77 -4.31
N ILE A 104 6.49 7.63 -4.83
CA ILE A 104 6.47 6.37 -4.06
C ILE A 104 7.86 6.05 -3.47
N HIS A 105 8.93 6.19 -4.25
CA HIS A 105 10.29 5.90 -3.78
C HIS A 105 10.82 6.87 -2.70
N GLU A 106 10.22 8.06 -2.54
CA GLU A 106 10.56 9.00 -1.48
C GLU A 106 9.80 8.70 -0.17
N MET A 107 8.72 7.92 -0.26
CA MET A 107 7.84 7.63 0.86
C MET A 107 8.19 6.34 1.59
N PHE A 108 8.75 5.36 0.88
CA PHE A 108 9.01 4.01 1.39
C PHE A 108 10.50 3.68 1.35
N ASP A 109 11.00 3.11 2.45
CA ASP A 109 12.41 2.70 2.60
C ASP A 109 12.67 1.36 1.91
N LEU A 110 11.64 0.53 1.77
CA LEU A 110 11.68 -0.76 1.08
C LEU A 110 10.44 -0.91 0.20
N ILE A 111 10.65 -1.24 -1.07
CA ILE A 111 9.59 -1.57 -2.02
C ILE A 111 9.82 -3.01 -2.48
N CYS A 112 8.83 -3.87 -2.27
CA CYS A 112 8.86 -5.27 -2.66
C CYS A 112 7.56 -5.69 -3.36
N GLY A 113 7.62 -6.80 -4.08
CA GLY A 113 6.43 -7.38 -4.67
C GLY A 113 6.70 -8.69 -5.40
N THR A 114 5.60 -9.39 -5.72
CA THR A 114 5.64 -10.72 -6.35
C THR A 114 5.10 -10.63 -7.78
N SER A 115 5.75 -11.32 -8.74
CA SER A 115 5.33 -11.34 -10.15
C SER A 115 5.20 -9.91 -10.73
N THR A 116 3.99 -9.52 -11.16
CA THR A 116 3.63 -8.18 -11.64
C THR A 116 3.94 -7.09 -10.60
N GLY A 117 3.72 -7.37 -9.31
CA GLY A 117 4.12 -6.49 -8.22
C GLY A 117 5.65 -6.35 -8.10
N GLY A 118 6.41 -7.38 -8.45
CA GLY A 118 7.88 -7.34 -8.47
C GLY A 118 8.42 -6.46 -9.61
N MET A 119 7.82 -6.55 -10.80
CA MET A 119 8.15 -5.64 -11.91
C MET A 119 7.85 -4.18 -11.53
N LEU A 120 6.71 -3.93 -10.88
CA LEU A 120 6.34 -2.60 -10.40
C LEU A 120 7.28 -2.10 -9.30
N ALA A 121 7.72 -2.99 -8.40
CA ALA A 121 8.70 -2.68 -7.37
C ALA A 121 10.05 -2.24 -7.98
N MET A 122 10.52 -2.93 -9.03
CA MET A 122 11.74 -2.50 -9.74
C MET A 122 11.54 -1.19 -10.49
N ALA A 123 10.41 -1.00 -11.18
CA ALA A 123 10.12 0.23 -11.92
C ALA A 123 10.09 1.46 -10.99
N LEU A 124 9.40 1.33 -9.84
CA LEU A 124 9.24 2.43 -8.88
C LEU A 124 10.48 2.63 -8.00
N GLY A 125 11.05 1.55 -7.46
CA GLY A 125 12.14 1.64 -6.49
C GLY A 125 13.52 1.80 -7.11
N VAL A 126 13.79 1.11 -8.21
CA VAL A 126 15.12 1.09 -8.84
C VAL A 126 15.20 2.10 -9.98
N LYS A 127 14.24 2.06 -10.90
CA LYS A 127 14.22 2.96 -12.07
C LYS A 127 13.58 4.32 -11.79
N GLN A 128 12.96 4.49 -10.61
CA GLN A 128 12.27 5.72 -10.20
C GLN A 128 11.28 6.24 -11.26
N MET A 129 10.66 5.33 -12.00
CA MET A 129 9.70 5.65 -13.04
C MET A 129 8.46 6.33 -12.47
N THR A 130 7.81 7.16 -13.29
CA THR A 130 6.53 7.74 -12.94
C THR A 130 5.45 6.66 -12.92
N LEU A 131 4.38 6.88 -12.15
CA LEU A 131 3.23 5.98 -12.20
C LEU A 131 2.51 5.97 -13.56
N ASP A 132 2.61 7.06 -14.34
CA ASP A 132 2.13 7.09 -15.72
C ASP A 132 2.96 6.19 -16.63
N GLN A 133 4.29 6.22 -16.49
CA GLN A 133 5.18 5.30 -17.20
C GLN A 133 4.90 3.84 -16.80
N CYS A 134 4.66 3.59 -15.51
CA CYS A 134 4.30 2.26 -15.03
C CYS A 134 2.98 1.77 -15.64
N GLU A 135 1.97 2.64 -15.72
CA GLU A 135 0.69 2.35 -16.38
C GLU A 135 0.86 2.07 -17.89
N GLU A 136 1.70 2.84 -18.58
CA GLU A 136 1.99 2.61 -19.99
C GLU A 136 2.68 1.26 -20.22
N ILE A 137 3.66 0.93 -19.38
CA ILE A 137 4.36 -0.38 -19.39
C ILE A 137 3.33 -1.49 -19.17
N TYR A 138 2.45 -1.36 -18.18
CA TYR A 138 1.39 -2.35 -17.92
C TYR A 138 0.42 -2.50 -19.09
N THR A 139 0.05 -1.41 -19.74
CA THR A 139 -0.85 -1.43 -20.90
C THR A 139 -0.20 -2.13 -22.11
N LYS A 140 1.08 -1.86 -22.36
CA LYS A 140 1.87 -2.50 -23.42
C LYS A 140 2.11 -3.98 -23.15
N LEU A 141 2.52 -4.33 -21.92
CA LEU A 141 2.63 -5.72 -21.49
C LEU A 141 1.29 -6.43 -21.55
N GLY A 142 0.18 -5.79 -21.17
CA GLY A 142 -1.14 -6.41 -21.24
C GLY A 142 -1.52 -6.84 -22.65
N LYS A 143 -1.37 -5.93 -23.61
CA LYS A 143 -1.66 -6.20 -25.03
C LYS A 143 -0.83 -7.33 -25.58
N LEU A 144 0.42 -7.39 -25.17
CA LEU A 144 1.31 -8.43 -25.62
C LEU A 144 0.93 -9.75 -24.88
N VAL A 145 0.81 -9.82 -23.53
CA VAL A 145 0.78 -11.10 -22.75
C VAL A 145 -0.52 -11.84 -23.01
N PHE A 146 -1.58 -11.06 -23.20
CA PHE A 146 -2.94 -11.52 -23.36
C PHE A 146 -3.46 -11.36 -24.80
N ALA A 147 -2.58 -11.08 -25.77
CA ALA A 147 -2.90 -11.34 -27.17
C ALA A 147 -3.08 -12.85 -27.37
N GLU A 148 -3.96 -13.23 -28.31
CA GLU A 148 -4.26 -14.62 -28.67
C GLU A 148 -3.00 -15.48 -28.84
N PRO A 149 -3.05 -16.79 -28.55
CA PRO A 149 -1.87 -17.60 -28.33
C PRO A 149 -1.01 -17.64 -29.59
N ALA A 150 0.11 -16.93 -29.57
CA ALA A 150 1.11 -17.11 -30.59
C ALA A 150 1.91 -18.39 -30.33
N PRO A 151 2.62 -18.90 -31.35
CA PRO A 151 3.37 -20.16 -31.30
C PRO A 151 4.35 -20.21 -30.13
N LYS A 152 4.75 -21.43 -29.73
CA LYS A 152 5.60 -21.76 -28.56
C LYS A 152 6.90 -20.94 -28.42
N ASP A 153 7.35 -20.24 -29.46
CA ASP A 153 8.53 -19.37 -29.47
C ASP A 153 8.33 -18.02 -28.77
N GLU A 154 7.09 -17.56 -28.55
CA GLU A 154 6.86 -16.23 -27.98
C GLU A 154 7.26 -16.10 -26.50
N ALA A 155 7.19 -17.17 -25.70
CA ALA A 155 7.60 -17.12 -24.30
C ALA A 155 9.08 -16.72 -24.13
N ALA A 156 9.93 -16.99 -25.12
CA ALA A 156 11.29 -16.47 -25.20
C ALA A 156 11.30 -14.97 -25.49
N THR A 157 10.47 -14.53 -26.44
CA THR A 157 10.29 -13.12 -26.85
C THR A 157 9.84 -12.22 -25.69
N TRP A 158 9.02 -12.72 -24.78
CA TRP A 158 8.58 -12.03 -23.57
C TRP A 158 9.70 -11.69 -22.60
N LYS A 159 10.51 -12.70 -22.30
CA LYS A 159 11.68 -12.54 -21.44
C LYS A 159 12.67 -11.57 -22.06
N GLU A 160 12.90 -11.67 -23.36
CA GLU A 160 13.81 -10.77 -24.09
C GLU A 160 13.32 -9.32 -24.11
N LYS A 161 12.02 -9.08 -24.30
CA LYS A 161 11.43 -7.73 -24.25
C LYS A 161 11.52 -7.11 -22.85
N ILE A 162 11.28 -7.92 -21.81
CA ILE A 162 11.48 -7.51 -20.41
C ILE A 162 12.97 -7.18 -20.19
N ASP A 163 13.87 -8.06 -20.61
CA ASP A 163 15.32 -7.85 -20.52
C ASP A 163 15.76 -6.55 -21.22
N GLN A 164 15.25 -6.26 -22.42
CA GLN A 164 15.53 -5.01 -23.14
C GLN A 164 15.02 -3.77 -22.39
N LEU A 165 13.80 -3.82 -21.84
CA LEU A 165 13.23 -2.73 -21.04
C LEU A 165 14.08 -2.43 -19.79
N PHE A 166 14.67 -3.45 -19.17
CA PHE A 166 15.49 -3.27 -17.97
C PHE A 166 16.98 -2.98 -18.27
N LYS A 167 17.53 -3.47 -19.39
CA LYS A 167 18.93 -3.24 -19.84
C LYS A 167 19.18 -1.85 -20.40
N SER A 168 18.18 -1.16 -20.94
CA SER A 168 18.36 0.19 -21.52
C SER A 168 18.73 1.29 -20.49
N SER A 169 18.64 0.98 -19.20
CA SER A 169 19.05 1.87 -18.10
C SER A 169 20.18 1.20 -17.31
N SER A 170 21.40 1.37 -17.80
CA SER A 170 22.62 0.91 -17.12
C SER A 170 22.88 1.75 -15.87
N GLN A 171 22.41 1.25 -14.73
CA GLN A 171 22.93 1.60 -13.40
C GLN A 171 23.12 0.30 -12.63
N SER A 172 24.29 0.14 -11.99
CA SER A 172 24.64 -1.05 -11.23
C SER A 172 23.91 -1.01 -9.89
N PHE A 173 22.96 -1.93 -9.69
CA PHE A 173 22.24 -2.07 -8.42
C PHE A 173 22.48 -3.44 -7.81
N ARG A 174 22.57 -3.50 -6.48
CA ARG A 174 22.52 -4.75 -5.73
C ARG A 174 21.05 -5.13 -5.55
N VAL A 175 20.54 -5.99 -6.43
CA VAL A 175 19.18 -6.52 -6.37
C VAL A 175 19.24 -7.91 -5.73
N VAL A 176 18.46 -8.13 -4.67
CA VAL A 176 18.23 -9.47 -4.11
C VAL A 176 16.84 -9.92 -4.57
N VAL A 177 16.80 -10.86 -5.52
CA VAL A 177 15.56 -11.49 -5.97
C VAL A 177 15.46 -12.84 -5.27
N HIS A 178 14.43 -13.01 -4.44
CA HIS A 178 14.09 -14.32 -3.85
C HIS A 178 12.79 -14.81 -4.49
N GLY A 179 12.86 -15.89 -5.26
CA GLY A 179 11.70 -16.55 -5.84
C GLY A 179 11.45 -17.89 -5.18
N SER A 180 10.31 -18.06 -4.52
CA SER A 180 9.84 -19.36 -4.02
C SER A 180 8.68 -19.85 -4.87
N LYS A 181 8.85 -21.03 -5.48
CA LYS A 181 7.77 -21.74 -6.18
C LYS A 181 7.07 -22.63 -5.16
N CYS A 182 5.97 -22.16 -4.56
CA CYS A 182 5.09 -23.06 -3.82
C CYS A 182 4.47 -24.04 -4.82
N ARG A 183 4.97 -25.28 -4.82
CA ARG A 183 4.20 -26.41 -5.34
C ARG A 183 3.09 -26.66 -4.33
N SER A 184 1.86 -26.31 -4.69
CA SER A 184 0.70 -26.85 -4.00
C SER A 184 0.74 -28.37 -4.10
N ILE A 185 0.46 -29.02 -2.97
CA ILE A 185 0.43 -30.47 -2.75
C ILE A 185 -0.54 -31.14 -3.71
#